data_AF-A0A3L6UUT8-F1
#
_entry.id   AF-A0A3L6UUT8-F1
#
_cell.length_a   1.000
_cell.length_b   1.000
_cell.length_c   1.000
_cell.angle_alpha   90.00
_cell.angle_beta   90.00
_cell.angle_gamma   90.00
#
_symmetry.space_group_name_H-M   'P 1'
#
loop_
_entity.id
_entity.type
_entity.pdbx_description
1 polymer ?
#
loop_
_entity_poly.entity_id
_entity_poly.type
_entity_poly.pdbx_seq_one_letter_code
_entity_poly.pdbx_strand_id
1 'polypeptide(L)'
;MDEWQFYNRRRMTEIHDIEVSAYELAKASGDAVDSTSMFLSPALQAEKEHLIQTAFGDWNKPHFFLFVKLLARYGRSNLAAIAREMVKPYDEVARYADTFFTRGSELTDWDKIRKSIEKGESKLLEIQRLADQTALKIKRYANPYDDLVINYQGKGGKLFTEEEDRLLLCLVHTYGYGSWEKIKREIHAAPVCAFDYYLRSRSAAELGRRCDALMRICEKDNVDFDLKEKKDAALQRELADQRDELAKRIADAKAELNRNQALVDEKIMKEAKKMQAAREAKRQKKETKADVDSAKVDDALPEPVREELRQMIAQSTDKEASTIALKFCAKHVKCQLSQVLAIIQLYAAPPPRKPRSAYVLFSLAKRNQVRASMPADTGIVDLMSRLTELWLDMSEADKAPWYEAQEVDKKRYDTELEEANP
;
A
#
# COMPACT_ATOMS: atom_id res chain seq x y z
N MET A 1 68.69 -2.94 17.67
CA MET A 1 67.51 -2.14 18.06
C MET A 1 66.74 -1.77 16.80
N ASP A 2 65.81 -2.62 16.39
CA ASP A 2 64.96 -2.35 15.22
C ASP A 2 63.91 -1.27 15.52
N GLU A 3 63.38 -0.63 14.47
CA GLU A 3 62.47 0.51 14.62
C GLU A 3 61.12 0.10 15.24
N TRP A 4 60.63 -1.10 14.90
CA TRP A 4 59.37 -1.67 15.42
C TRP A 4 59.46 -2.16 16.88
N GLN A 5 60.65 -2.12 17.49
CA GLN A 5 60.85 -2.48 18.90
C GLN A 5 60.71 -1.27 19.83
N PHE A 6 60.65 -0.05 19.28
CA PHE A 6 60.43 1.21 20.00
C PHE A 6 61.39 1.47 21.18
N TYR A 7 62.65 1.05 21.07
CA TYR A 7 63.68 1.47 22.02
C TYR A 7 63.83 2.99 22.04
N ASN A 8 64.13 3.58 23.21
CA ASN A 8 64.63 4.96 23.28
C ASN A 8 66.07 4.98 22.76
N ARG A 9 66.23 4.97 21.43
CA ARG A 9 67.54 4.85 20.76
C ARG A 9 68.52 5.91 21.23
N ARG A 10 68.05 7.16 21.36
CA ARG A 10 68.89 8.27 21.82
C ARG A 10 69.49 7.97 23.20
N ARG A 11 68.65 7.69 24.19
CA ARG A 11 69.13 7.46 25.55
C ARG A 11 69.94 6.17 25.68
N MET A 12 69.57 5.13 24.95
CA MET A 12 70.33 3.87 24.90
C MET A 12 71.72 4.05 24.31
N THR A 13 71.86 4.85 23.25
CA THR A 13 73.18 5.20 22.68
C THR A 13 73.99 6.05 23.67
N GLU A 14 73.40 7.06 24.31
CA GLU A 14 74.08 7.85 25.34
C GLU A 14 74.63 6.98 26.48
N ILE A 15 73.83 6.04 27.01
CA ILE A 15 74.29 5.12 28.06
C ILE A 15 75.38 4.17 27.54
N HIS A 16 75.27 3.70 26.31
CA HIS A 16 76.28 2.85 25.69
C HIS A 16 77.62 3.57 25.51
N ASP A 17 77.60 4.83 25.06
CA ASP A 17 78.81 5.63 24.88
C ASP A 17 79.52 5.91 26.22
N ILE A 18 78.74 6.13 27.29
CA ILE A 18 79.27 6.25 28.66
C ILE A 18 79.94 4.93 29.10
N GLU A 19 79.29 3.79 28.87
CA GLU A 19 79.81 2.45 29.19
C GLU A 19 81.12 2.16 28.45
N VAL A 20 81.16 2.46 27.13
CA VAL A 20 82.35 2.29 26.29
C VAL A 20 83.48 3.20 26.77
N SER A 21 83.20 4.48 27.06
CA SER A 21 84.21 5.42 27.54
C SER A 21 84.81 4.99 28.89
N ALA A 22 83.98 4.51 29.81
CA ALA A 22 84.42 4.00 31.11
C ALA A 22 85.27 2.72 30.96
N TYR A 23 84.89 1.83 30.05
CA TYR A 23 85.67 0.64 29.70
C TYR A 23 87.04 1.00 29.10
N GLU A 24 87.09 1.94 28.16
CA GLU A 24 88.34 2.38 27.53
C GLU A 24 89.30 3.00 28.55
N LEU A 25 88.77 3.78 29.50
CA LEU A 25 89.54 4.36 30.59
C LEU A 25 90.14 3.28 31.51
N ALA A 26 89.33 2.31 31.96
CA ALA A 26 89.80 1.20 32.80
C ALA A 26 90.89 0.36 32.09
N LYS A 27 90.70 0.09 30.80
CA LYS A 27 91.69 -0.60 29.97
C LYS A 27 93.00 0.19 29.83
N ALA A 28 92.92 1.51 29.66
CA ALA A 28 94.09 2.39 29.57
C ALA A 28 94.84 2.52 30.90
N SER A 29 94.13 2.47 32.03
CA SER A 29 94.69 2.47 33.38
C SER A 29 95.37 1.17 33.80
N GLY A 30 95.24 0.09 32.99
CA GLY A 30 95.83 -1.22 33.26
C GLY A 30 95.02 -2.07 34.23
N ASP A 31 93.76 -1.72 34.48
CA ASP A 31 92.87 -2.51 35.32
C ASP A 31 92.56 -3.86 34.64
N ALA A 32 92.48 -4.93 35.45
CA ALA A 32 92.10 -6.24 34.96
C ALA A 32 90.61 -6.24 34.59
N VAL A 33 90.34 -6.11 33.29
CA VAL A 33 88.99 -6.19 32.75
C VAL A 33 88.60 -7.66 32.56
N ASP A 34 87.63 -8.13 33.34
CA ASP A 34 86.99 -9.44 33.19
C ASP A 34 85.56 -9.26 32.63
N SER A 35 85.00 -10.34 32.10
CA SER A 35 83.59 -10.51 31.75
C SER A 35 82.59 -10.11 32.85
N THR A 36 82.99 -10.07 34.12
CA THR A 36 82.15 -9.67 35.26
C THR A 36 82.26 -8.17 35.61
N SER A 37 83.13 -7.40 34.94
CA SER A 37 83.35 -5.99 35.25
C SER A 37 82.14 -5.13 34.84
N MET A 38 81.61 -4.33 35.78
CA MET A 38 80.54 -3.36 35.53
C MET A 38 81.13 -1.96 35.34
N PHE A 39 80.91 -1.36 34.17
CA PHE A 39 81.45 -0.03 33.81
C PHE A 39 80.45 1.11 33.97
N LEU A 40 79.19 0.78 34.24
CA LEU A 40 78.13 1.74 34.53
C LEU A 40 77.92 1.91 36.04
N SER A 41 77.55 3.12 36.45
CA SER A 41 77.08 3.34 37.82
C SER A 41 75.81 2.53 38.09
N PRO A 42 75.52 2.13 39.35
CA PRO A 42 74.31 1.39 39.68
C PRO A 42 73.02 2.08 39.20
N ALA A 43 73.00 3.42 39.23
CA ALA A 43 71.88 4.20 38.73
C ALA A 43 71.72 4.10 37.20
N LEU A 44 72.82 4.21 36.44
CA LEU A 44 72.78 4.08 34.97
C LEU A 44 72.49 2.64 34.52
N GLN A 45 72.96 1.65 35.28
CA GLN A 45 72.63 0.26 35.02
C GLN A 45 71.13 -0.01 35.21
N ALA A 46 70.54 0.50 36.30
CA ALA A 46 69.09 0.40 36.54
C ALA A 46 68.28 1.13 35.46
N GLU A 47 68.74 2.30 35.01
CA GLU A 47 68.11 3.03 33.90
C GLU A 47 68.17 2.24 32.58
N LYS A 48 69.33 1.67 32.24
CA LYS A 48 69.53 0.81 31.07
C LYS A 48 68.58 -0.39 31.09
N GLU A 49 68.48 -1.07 32.23
CA GLU A 49 67.58 -2.20 32.41
C GLU A 49 66.11 -1.80 32.26
N HIS A 50 65.70 -0.68 32.88
CA HIS A 50 64.35 -0.14 32.73
C HIS A 50 64.01 0.21 31.28
N LEU A 51 64.93 0.84 30.54
CA LEU A 51 64.75 1.17 29.12
C LEU A 51 64.63 -0.08 28.23
N ILE A 52 65.36 -1.14 28.57
CA ILE A 52 65.26 -2.43 27.88
C ILE A 52 63.92 -3.10 28.18
N GLN A 53 63.46 -3.10 29.43
CA GLN A 53 62.19 -3.69 29.85
C GLN A 53 60.96 -2.96 29.28
N THR A 54 61.06 -1.65 29.11
CA THR A 54 59.97 -0.82 28.54
C THR A 54 59.85 -1.01 27.02
N ALA A 55 60.93 -1.42 26.35
CA ALA A 55 60.95 -1.67 24.91
C ALA A 55 60.38 -3.05 24.55
N PHE A 56 60.15 -3.28 23.25
CA PHE A 56 59.56 -4.51 22.74
C PHE A 56 60.63 -5.41 22.11
N GLY A 57 61.62 -5.84 22.91
CA GLY A 57 62.73 -6.68 22.43
C GLY A 57 62.28 -7.98 21.76
N ASP A 58 61.20 -8.59 22.27
CA ASP A 58 60.64 -9.86 21.76
C ASP A 58 59.82 -9.70 20.46
N TRP A 59 59.66 -8.47 19.97
CA TRP A 59 58.96 -8.18 18.72
C TRP A 59 59.94 -8.23 17.55
N ASN A 60 59.87 -9.34 16.81
CA ASN A 60 60.63 -9.52 15.59
C ASN A 60 59.88 -8.93 14.36
N LYS A 61 60.60 -8.85 13.25
CA LYS A 61 60.07 -8.31 11.98
C LYS A 61 58.80 -9.02 11.49
N PRO A 62 58.69 -10.36 11.50
CA PRO A 62 57.43 -11.05 11.22
C PRO A 62 56.25 -10.65 12.12
N HIS A 63 56.46 -10.54 13.44
CA HIS A 63 55.42 -10.12 14.38
C HIS A 63 54.90 -8.72 14.06
N PHE A 64 55.79 -7.79 13.75
CA PHE A 64 55.43 -6.43 13.35
C PHE A 64 54.55 -6.41 12.09
N PHE A 65 54.98 -7.06 11.00
CA PHE A 65 54.19 -7.08 9.77
C PHE A 65 52.87 -7.84 9.92
N LEU A 66 52.86 -8.90 10.73
CA LEU A 66 51.62 -9.60 11.08
C LEU A 66 50.68 -8.66 11.84
N PHE A 67 51.16 -7.95 12.86
CA PHE A 67 50.38 -6.99 13.62
C PHE A 67 49.76 -5.91 12.72
N VAL A 68 50.55 -5.29 11.84
CA VAL A 68 50.04 -4.30 10.86
C VAL A 68 48.97 -4.90 9.94
N LYS A 69 49.19 -6.12 9.45
CA LYS A 69 48.22 -6.84 8.61
C LYS A 69 46.92 -7.13 9.37
N LEU A 70 47.01 -7.50 10.64
CA LEU A 70 45.85 -7.81 11.48
C LEU A 70 45.08 -6.56 11.89
N LEU A 71 45.75 -5.43 12.12
CA LEU A 71 45.10 -4.12 12.28
C LEU A 71 44.26 -3.77 11.06
N ALA A 72 44.79 -3.97 9.84
CA ALA A 72 44.04 -3.73 8.61
C ALA A 72 42.87 -4.72 8.41
N ARG A 73 42.92 -5.92 9.01
CA ARG A 73 41.90 -6.97 8.86
C ARG A 73 40.77 -6.84 9.88
N TYR A 74 41.10 -6.62 11.15
CA TYR A 74 40.15 -6.61 12.27
C TYR A 74 39.81 -5.19 12.76
N GLY A 75 40.56 -4.18 12.32
CA GLY A 75 40.46 -2.81 12.79
C GLY A 75 41.20 -2.57 14.10
N ARG A 76 41.53 -1.30 14.37
CA ARG A 76 42.29 -0.89 15.56
C ARG A 76 41.58 -1.14 16.89
N SER A 77 40.25 -1.30 16.88
CA SER A 77 39.44 -1.52 18.08
C SER A 77 39.42 -2.98 18.55
N ASN A 78 39.62 -3.95 17.65
CA ASN A 78 39.49 -5.37 17.97
C ASN A 78 40.84 -6.03 18.28
N LEU A 79 41.53 -5.49 19.29
CA LEU A 79 42.84 -6.01 19.73
C LEU A 79 42.76 -7.45 20.25
N ALA A 80 41.61 -7.90 20.74
CA ALA A 80 41.40 -9.28 21.19
C ALA A 80 41.52 -10.29 20.03
N ALA A 81 40.98 -9.98 18.85
CA ALA A 81 41.14 -10.83 17.67
C ALA A 81 42.60 -10.85 17.19
N ILE A 82 43.28 -9.69 17.23
CA ILE A 82 44.69 -9.57 16.87
C ILE A 82 45.55 -10.42 17.83
N ALA A 83 45.36 -10.28 19.13
CA ALA A 83 46.10 -11.04 20.15
C ALA A 83 45.93 -12.56 19.98
N ARG A 84 44.70 -13.01 19.68
CA ARG A 84 44.42 -14.43 19.40
C ARG A 84 45.19 -14.94 18.19
N GLU A 85 45.19 -14.20 17.08
CA GLU A 85 45.87 -14.63 15.84
C GLU A 85 47.40 -14.48 15.93
N MET A 86 47.91 -13.54 16.72
CA MET A 86 49.34 -13.41 17.02
C MET A 86 49.85 -14.42 18.05
N VAL A 87 48.94 -15.12 18.74
CA VAL A 87 49.27 -16.03 19.86
C VAL A 87 50.12 -15.29 20.92
N LYS A 88 49.68 -14.07 21.27
CA LYS A 88 50.29 -13.22 22.30
C LYS A 88 49.25 -12.80 23.34
N PRO A 89 49.64 -12.55 24.60
CA PRO A 89 48.73 -12.03 25.61
C PRO A 89 48.10 -10.71 25.18
N TYR A 90 46.83 -10.51 25.54
CA TYR A 90 46.09 -9.28 25.21
C TYR A 90 46.82 -8.03 25.72
N ASP A 91 47.29 -8.06 26.96
CA ASP A 91 47.95 -6.90 27.59
C ASP A 91 49.24 -6.50 26.86
N GLU A 92 50.00 -7.48 26.34
CA GLU A 92 51.20 -7.23 25.55
C GLU A 92 50.84 -6.54 24.23
N VAL A 93 49.82 -7.05 23.52
CA VAL A 93 49.36 -6.49 22.24
C VAL A 93 48.73 -5.11 22.44
N ALA A 94 48.01 -4.90 23.55
CA ALA A 94 47.42 -3.61 23.90
C ALA A 94 48.51 -2.57 24.17
N ARG A 95 49.53 -2.92 24.98
CA ARG A 95 50.69 -2.05 25.23
C ARG A 95 51.46 -1.72 23.95
N TYR A 96 51.65 -2.73 23.09
CA TYR A 96 52.30 -2.53 21.79
C TYR A 96 51.47 -1.61 20.89
N ALA A 97 50.15 -1.81 20.81
CA ALA A 97 49.25 -0.99 20.00
C ALA A 97 49.27 0.48 20.44
N ASP A 98 49.19 0.74 21.73
CA ASP A 98 49.27 2.10 22.28
C ASP A 98 50.59 2.79 21.91
N THR A 99 51.71 2.09 22.08
CA THR A 99 53.03 2.60 21.68
C THR A 99 53.13 2.79 20.18
N PHE A 100 52.64 1.84 19.39
CA PHE A 100 52.66 1.87 17.93
C PHE A 100 51.87 3.06 17.36
N PHE A 101 50.71 3.40 17.93
CA PHE A 101 49.95 4.57 17.48
C PHE A 101 50.53 5.89 17.99
N THR A 102 51.11 5.91 19.19
CA THR A 102 51.72 7.10 19.78
C THR A 102 53.06 7.46 19.13
N ARG A 103 53.91 6.45 18.90
CA ARG A 103 55.29 6.60 18.41
C ARG A 103 55.48 6.07 16.98
N GLY A 104 54.40 5.77 16.28
CA GLY A 104 54.44 5.21 14.93
C GLY A 104 55.18 6.08 13.92
N SER A 105 55.19 7.40 14.12
CA SER A 105 55.94 8.35 13.29
C SER A 105 57.47 8.17 13.34
N GLU A 106 58.00 7.41 14.29
CA GLU A 106 59.41 7.03 14.34
C GLU A 106 59.77 5.96 13.29
N LEU A 107 58.77 5.29 12.71
CA LEU A 107 58.96 4.25 11.69
C LEU A 107 59.18 4.90 10.32
N THR A 108 60.16 4.35 9.58
CA THR A 108 60.55 4.87 8.25
C THR A 108 59.36 4.90 7.26
N ASP A 109 58.51 3.89 7.28
CA ASP A 109 57.36 3.72 6.37
C ASP A 109 55.99 4.08 7.02
N TRP A 110 55.97 4.91 8.07
CA TRP A 110 54.76 5.19 8.85
C TRP A 110 53.55 5.59 8.01
N ASP A 111 53.71 6.54 7.08
CA ASP A 111 52.60 7.02 6.26
C ASP A 111 51.97 5.92 5.40
N LYS A 112 52.79 4.98 4.90
CA LYS A 112 52.33 3.85 4.11
C LYS A 112 51.61 2.82 4.98
N ILE A 113 52.15 2.54 6.17
CA ILE A 113 51.55 1.65 7.15
C ILE A 113 50.19 2.19 7.61
N ARG A 114 50.13 3.46 8.02
CA ARG A 114 48.90 4.13 8.44
C ARG A 114 47.82 4.07 7.36
N LYS A 115 48.16 4.47 6.12
CA LYS A 115 47.22 4.41 4.98
C LYS A 115 46.73 2.99 4.69
N SER A 116 47.59 1.98 4.86
CA SER A 116 47.20 0.58 4.68
C SER A 116 46.20 0.13 5.74
N ILE A 117 46.37 0.56 6.99
CA ILE A 117 45.44 0.27 8.09
C ILE A 117 44.09 0.96 7.84
N GLU A 118 44.10 2.26 7.53
CA GLU A 118 42.89 3.03 7.23
C GLU A 118 42.11 2.46 6.03
N LYS A 119 42.81 2.04 4.98
CA LYS A 119 42.20 1.35 3.84
C LYS A 119 41.58 0.01 4.23
N GLY A 120 42.22 -0.73 5.12
CA GLY A 120 41.69 -1.98 5.66
C GLY A 120 40.39 -1.76 6.46
N GLU A 121 40.39 -0.76 7.34
CA GLU A 121 39.22 -0.37 8.14
C GLU A 121 38.07 0.14 7.27
N SER A 122 38.36 0.95 6.25
CA SER A 122 37.36 1.39 5.28
C SER A 122 36.73 0.21 4.53
N LYS A 123 37.53 -0.79 4.15
CA LYS A 123 37.02 -2.03 3.54
C LYS A 123 36.19 -2.86 4.52
N LEU A 124 36.56 -2.91 5.81
CA LEU A 124 35.77 -3.59 6.84
C LEU A 124 34.38 -2.97 6.99
N LEU A 125 34.30 -1.63 7.00
CA LEU A 125 33.03 -0.90 7.01
C LEU A 125 32.22 -1.15 5.73
N GLU A 126 32.86 -1.17 4.56
CA GLU A 126 32.21 -1.53 3.29
C GLU A 126 31.60 -2.93 3.37
N ILE A 127 32.35 -3.93 3.85
CA ILE A 127 31.87 -5.31 4.00
C ILE A 127 30.67 -5.37 4.94
N GLN A 128 30.71 -4.68 6.08
CA GLN A 128 29.60 -4.63 7.02
C GLN A 128 28.35 -4.02 6.37
N ARG A 129 28.50 -2.88 5.71
CA ARG A 129 27.41 -2.22 4.97
C ARG A 129 26.80 -3.14 3.92
N LEU A 130 27.63 -3.80 3.11
CA LEU A 130 27.18 -4.74 2.09
C LEU A 130 26.47 -5.96 2.70
N ALA A 131 26.93 -6.46 3.84
CA ALA A 131 26.28 -7.55 4.57
C ALA A 131 24.90 -7.13 5.08
N ASP A 132 24.77 -5.93 5.64
CA ASP A 132 23.49 -5.38 6.09
C ASP A 132 22.50 -5.20 4.93
N GLN A 133 22.96 -4.68 3.79
CA GLN A 133 22.14 -4.55 2.59
C GLN A 133 21.69 -5.91 2.03
N THR A 134 22.57 -6.90 2.08
CA THR A 134 22.25 -8.27 1.66
C THR A 134 21.19 -8.88 2.57
N ALA A 135 21.34 -8.73 3.90
CA ALA A 135 20.37 -9.18 4.88
C ALA A 135 19.00 -8.50 4.69
N LEU A 136 18.99 -7.18 4.45
CA LEU A 136 17.78 -6.42 4.18
C LEU A 136 17.05 -6.95 2.94
N LYS A 137 17.78 -7.24 1.87
CA LYS A 137 17.19 -7.80 0.64
C LYS A 137 16.63 -9.20 0.87
N ILE A 138 17.38 -10.09 1.50
CA ILE A 138 16.94 -11.47 1.79
C ILE A 138 15.68 -11.47 2.64
N LYS A 139 15.59 -10.59 3.64
CA LYS A 139 14.42 -10.45 4.53
C LYS A 139 13.11 -10.10 3.79
N ARG A 140 13.17 -9.55 2.56
CA ARG A 140 11.99 -9.22 1.76
C ARG A 140 11.30 -10.47 1.17
N TYR A 141 11.95 -11.62 1.19
CA TYR A 141 11.46 -12.86 0.59
C TYR A 141 11.16 -13.89 1.66
N ALA A 142 10.01 -14.57 1.55
CA ALA A 142 9.65 -15.68 2.44
C ALA A 142 10.50 -16.93 2.15
N ASN A 143 10.79 -17.20 0.87
CA ASN A 143 11.70 -18.24 0.43
C ASN A 143 12.82 -17.66 -0.47
N PRO A 144 13.90 -17.13 0.13
CA PRO A 144 14.96 -16.45 -0.62
C PRO A 144 15.73 -17.33 -1.60
N TYR A 145 15.76 -18.65 -1.38
CA TYR A 145 16.48 -19.58 -2.26
C TYR A 145 15.79 -19.71 -3.64
N ASP A 146 14.46 -19.68 -3.64
CA ASP A 146 13.66 -19.86 -4.85
C ASP A 146 13.19 -18.52 -5.45
N ASP A 147 12.75 -17.58 -4.61
CA ASP A 147 12.00 -16.39 -5.05
C ASP A 147 12.85 -15.11 -5.21
N LEU A 148 14.10 -15.08 -4.72
CA LEU A 148 14.89 -13.84 -4.65
C LEU A 148 15.31 -13.35 -6.04
N VAL A 149 14.73 -12.25 -6.52
CA VAL A 149 15.10 -11.71 -7.84
C VAL A 149 16.37 -10.87 -7.77
N ILE A 150 17.33 -11.13 -8.66
CA ILE A 150 18.57 -10.36 -8.75
C ILE A 150 18.53 -9.43 -9.97
N ASN A 151 18.45 -8.13 -9.72
CA ASN A 151 18.44 -7.11 -10.77
C ASN A 151 19.86 -6.81 -11.26
N TYR A 152 20.34 -7.61 -12.22
CA TYR A 152 21.64 -7.41 -12.85
C TYR A 152 21.69 -6.09 -13.62
N GLN A 153 22.70 -5.27 -13.31
CA GLN A 153 22.89 -3.99 -13.97
C GLN A 153 23.80 -4.20 -15.19
N GLY A 154 23.25 -4.10 -16.40
CA GLY A 154 23.98 -4.29 -17.67
C GLY A 154 23.94 -5.72 -18.21
N LYS A 155 24.89 -6.09 -19.10
CA LYS A 155 24.99 -7.46 -19.62
C LYS A 155 25.51 -8.38 -18.51
N GLY A 156 24.59 -9.02 -17.79
CA GLY A 156 24.89 -10.00 -16.74
C GLY A 156 25.97 -10.99 -17.20
N GLY A 157 26.98 -11.18 -16.36
CA GLY A 157 28.09 -12.07 -16.67
C GLY A 157 27.59 -13.49 -16.93
N LYS A 158 27.73 -13.97 -18.17
CA LYS A 158 27.20 -15.25 -18.70
C LYS A 158 27.64 -16.53 -17.97
N LEU A 159 28.44 -16.43 -16.92
CA LEU A 159 29.10 -17.58 -16.31
C LEU A 159 28.32 -18.21 -15.16
N PHE A 160 27.62 -17.39 -14.37
CA PHE A 160 26.79 -17.89 -13.27
C PHE A 160 25.32 -17.74 -13.66
N THR A 161 24.53 -18.75 -13.34
CA THR A 161 23.08 -18.66 -13.47
C THR A 161 22.48 -17.85 -12.32
N GLU A 162 21.25 -17.37 -12.49
CA GLU A 162 20.57 -16.63 -11.43
C GLU A 162 20.31 -17.53 -10.20
N GLU A 163 20.04 -18.82 -10.41
CA GLU A 163 19.84 -19.79 -9.33
C GLU A 163 21.11 -19.98 -8.48
N GLU A 164 22.26 -20.11 -9.15
CA GLU A 164 23.57 -20.16 -8.49
C GLU A 164 23.85 -18.88 -7.69
N ASP A 165 23.55 -17.72 -8.25
CA ASP A 165 23.75 -16.44 -7.58
C ASP A 165 22.84 -16.25 -6.36
N ARG A 166 21.56 -16.65 -6.45
CA ARG A 166 20.66 -16.65 -5.29
C ARG A 166 21.20 -17.54 -4.18
N LEU A 167 21.65 -18.75 -4.53
CA LEU A 167 22.27 -19.67 -3.59
C LEU A 167 23.49 -19.05 -2.92
N LEU A 168 24.42 -18.47 -3.70
CA LEU A 168 25.62 -17.82 -3.17
C LEU A 168 25.30 -16.65 -2.23
N LEU A 169 24.32 -15.83 -2.60
CA LEU A 169 23.86 -14.70 -1.78
C LEU A 169 23.27 -15.19 -0.44
N CYS A 170 22.45 -16.23 -0.47
CA CYS A 170 21.90 -16.83 0.74
C CYS A 170 22.99 -17.47 1.61
N LEU A 171 23.94 -18.19 0.99
CA LEU A 171 25.05 -18.82 1.72
C LEU A 171 25.99 -17.78 2.36
N VAL A 172 26.27 -16.65 1.70
CA VAL A 172 27.10 -15.59 2.31
C VAL A 172 26.39 -14.90 3.47
N HIS A 173 25.06 -14.75 3.39
CA HIS A 173 24.28 -14.25 4.51
C HIS A 173 24.27 -15.22 5.71
N THR A 174 24.06 -16.52 5.44
CA THR A 174 23.99 -17.55 6.48
C THR A 174 25.34 -17.80 7.18
N TYR A 175 26.44 -17.84 6.41
CA TYR A 175 27.76 -18.19 6.94
C TYR A 175 28.68 -17.00 7.21
N GLY A 176 28.26 -15.80 6.81
CA GLY A 176 29.02 -14.58 6.94
C GLY A 176 30.08 -14.39 5.85
N TYR A 177 30.44 -13.12 5.64
CA TYR A 177 31.48 -12.73 4.70
C TYR A 177 32.84 -13.34 5.07
N GLY A 178 33.59 -13.80 4.07
CA GLY A 178 34.92 -14.38 4.27
C GLY A 178 34.93 -15.88 4.53
N SER A 179 33.78 -16.49 4.85
CA SER A 179 33.62 -17.93 5.11
C SER A 179 33.60 -18.78 3.84
N TRP A 180 34.45 -18.46 2.85
CA TRP A 180 34.40 -19.01 1.50
C TRP A 180 34.63 -20.52 1.44
N GLU A 181 35.52 -21.06 2.27
CA GLU A 181 35.75 -22.51 2.35
C GLU A 181 34.54 -23.25 2.95
N LYS A 182 33.80 -22.60 3.86
CA LYS A 182 32.55 -23.16 4.37
C LYS A 182 31.49 -23.17 3.28
N ILE A 183 31.28 -22.03 2.60
CA ILE A 183 30.35 -21.89 1.48
C ILE A 183 30.66 -22.92 0.37
N LYS A 184 31.94 -23.10 0.03
CA LYS A 184 32.37 -24.10 -0.96
C LYS A 184 31.97 -25.53 -0.54
N ARG A 185 32.20 -25.91 0.72
CA ARG A 185 31.80 -27.23 1.24
C ARG A 185 30.28 -27.43 1.19
N GLU A 186 29.52 -26.39 1.49
CA GLU A 186 28.06 -26.42 1.45
C GLU A 186 27.54 -26.62 0.02
N ILE A 187 28.11 -25.94 -0.96
CA ILE A 187 27.82 -26.16 -2.39
C ILE A 187 28.13 -27.62 -2.79
N HIS A 188 29.22 -28.21 -2.29
CA HIS A 188 29.56 -29.60 -2.61
C HIS A 188 28.60 -30.60 -1.95
N ALA A 189 28.05 -30.27 -0.78
CA ALA A 189 27.14 -31.12 -0.03
C ALA A 189 25.68 -30.97 -0.49
N ALA A 190 25.32 -29.83 -1.06
CA ALA A 190 23.95 -29.51 -1.46
C ALA A 190 23.48 -30.41 -2.62
N PRO A 191 22.40 -31.19 -2.46
CA PRO A 191 21.87 -32.06 -3.51
C PRO A 191 21.45 -31.29 -4.78
N VAL A 192 20.96 -30.05 -4.61
CA VAL A 192 20.59 -29.17 -5.74
C VAL A 192 21.77 -28.85 -6.65
N CYS A 193 22.99 -28.85 -6.12
CA CYS A 193 24.22 -28.62 -6.88
C CYS A 193 24.87 -29.92 -7.39
N ALA A 194 24.26 -31.10 -7.18
CA ALA A 194 24.90 -32.39 -7.47
C ALA A 194 25.39 -32.50 -8.92
N PHE A 195 24.62 -31.96 -9.87
CA PHE A 195 24.95 -31.97 -11.30
C PHE A 195 25.54 -30.64 -11.81
N ASP A 196 25.67 -29.64 -10.94
CA ASP A 196 26.30 -28.36 -11.26
C ASP A 196 27.82 -28.47 -11.11
N TYR A 197 28.46 -29.06 -12.11
CA TYR A 197 29.92 -29.20 -12.15
C TYR A 197 30.62 -27.85 -12.24
N TYR A 198 29.99 -26.82 -12.80
CA TYR A 198 30.61 -25.50 -12.94
C TYR A 198 30.76 -24.84 -11.58
N LEU A 199 29.67 -24.70 -10.81
CA LEU A 199 29.70 -24.10 -9.49
C LEU A 199 30.58 -24.90 -8.53
N ARG A 200 30.52 -26.25 -8.58
CA ARG A 200 31.38 -27.12 -7.77
C ARG A 200 32.86 -27.01 -8.13
N SER A 201 33.20 -26.73 -9.38
CA SER A 201 34.59 -26.54 -9.81
C SER A 201 35.22 -25.22 -9.33
N ARG A 202 34.43 -24.26 -8.85
CA ARG A 202 34.95 -22.95 -8.44
C ARG A 202 35.80 -23.05 -7.17
N SER A 203 36.89 -22.30 -7.16
CA SER A 203 37.71 -22.08 -5.97
C SER A 203 36.99 -21.17 -4.98
N ALA A 204 37.34 -21.28 -3.69
CA ALA A 204 36.80 -20.41 -2.65
C ALA A 204 37.04 -18.92 -2.95
N ALA A 205 38.18 -18.58 -3.57
CA ALA A 205 38.49 -17.21 -3.98
C ALA A 205 37.62 -16.71 -5.14
N GLU A 206 37.25 -17.57 -6.11
CA GLU A 206 36.33 -17.21 -7.18
C GLU A 206 34.90 -17.00 -6.65
N LEU A 207 34.45 -17.89 -5.77
CA LEU A 207 33.14 -17.75 -5.10
C LEU A 207 33.08 -16.46 -4.28
N GLY A 208 34.15 -16.14 -3.54
CA GLY A 208 34.26 -14.88 -2.80
C GLY A 208 34.16 -13.64 -3.70
N ARG A 209 34.85 -13.64 -4.85
CA ARG A 209 34.73 -12.55 -5.84
C ARG A 209 33.32 -12.44 -6.44
N ARG A 210 32.64 -13.57 -6.65
CA ARG A 210 31.25 -13.56 -7.12
C ARG A 210 30.33 -12.98 -6.05
N CYS A 211 30.45 -13.42 -4.80
CA CYS A 211 29.69 -12.88 -3.66
C CYS A 211 29.93 -11.36 -3.50
N ASP A 212 31.18 -10.88 -3.59
CA ASP A 212 31.53 -9.45 -3.57
C ASP A 212 30.77 -8.65 -4.63
N ALA A 213 30.61 -9.20 -5.84
CA ALA A 213 29.88 -8.55 -6.92
C ALA A 213 28.35 -8.57 -6.64
N LEU A 214 27.82 -9.70 -6.19
CA LEU A 214 26.41 -9.87 -5.87
C LEU A 214 25.95 -8.96 -4.74
N MET A 215 26.74 -8.84 -3.67
CA MET A 215 26.42 -7.95 -2.55
C MET A 215 26.37 -6.47 -2.98
N ARG A 216 27.24 -6.04 -3.90
CA ARG A 216 27.18 -4.68 -4.49
C ARG A 216 25.96 -4.48 -5.40
N ILE A 217 25.57 -5.51 -6.15
CA ILE A 217 24.33 -5.50 -6.93
C ILE A 217 23.13 -5.35 -5.99
N CYS A 218 23.12 -6.06 -4.86
CA CYS A 218 22.05 -5.97 -3.86
C CYS A 218 21.96 -4.59 -3.20
N GLU A 219 23.10 -3.99 -2.85
CA GLU A 219 23.15 -2.62 -2.34
C GLU A 219 22.53 -1.63 -3.33
N LYS A 220 22.93 -1.69 -4.60
CA LYS A 220 22.36 -0.81 -5.63
C LYS A 220 20.87 -1.08 -5.84
N ASP A 221 20.46 -2.34 -5.86
CA ASP A 221 19.06 -2.73 -6.02
C ASP A 221 18.18 -2.22 -4.87
N ASN A 222 18.69 -2.22 -3.63
CA ASN A 222 17.99 -1.62 -2.51
C ASN A 222 17.84 -0.10 -2.68
N VAL A 223 18.88 0.59 -3.15
CA VAL A 223 18.80 2.03 -3.44
C VAL A 223 17.77 2.32 -4.55
N ASP A 224 17.78 1.54 -5.63
CA ASP A 224 16.83 1.67 -6.74
C ASP A 224 15.39 1.40 -6.27
N PHE A 225 15.20 0.41 -5.39
CA PHE A 225 13.93 0.10 -4.75
C PHE A 225 13.42 1.26 -3.89
N ASP A 226 14.26 1.81 -3.00
CA ASP A 226 13.89 2.93 -2.13
C ASP A 226 13.54 4.19 -2.94
N LEU A 227 14.24 4.43 -4.04
CA LEU A 227 13.94 5.53 -4.97
C LEU A 227 12.60 5.31 -5.68
N LYS A 228 12.29 4.08 -6.08
CA LYS A 228 11.02 3.73 -6.68
C LYS A 228 9.87 3.89 -5.69
N GLU A 229 10.02 3.40 -4.47
CA GLU A 229 9.02 3.53 -3.40
C GLU A 229 8.71 5.00 -3.10
N LYS A 230 9.72 5.88 -3.02
CA LYS A 230 9.53 7.32 -2.86
C LYS A 230 8.77 7.95 -4.03
N LYS A 231 9.06 7.55 -5.27
CA LYS A 231 8.35 8.04 -6.46
C LYS A 231 6.90 7.57 -6.48
N ASP A 232 6.66 6.30 -6.18
CA ASP A 232 5.32 5.72 -6.14
C ASP A 232 4.48 6.38 -5.03
N ALA A 233 5.08 6.62 -3.85
CA ALA A 233 4.44 7.36 -2.77
C ALA A 233 4.10 8.81 -3.14
N ALA A 234 5.01 9.50 -3.84
CA ALA A 234 4.78 10.86 -4.33
C ALA A 234 3.64 10.90 -5.36
N LEU A 235 3.61 9.94 -6.30
CA LEU A 235 2.55 9.82 -7.29
C LEU A 235 1.20 9.50 -6.64
N GLN A 236 1.16 8.61 -5.64
CA GLN A 236 -0.06 8.32 -4.90
C GLN A 236 -0.59 9.54 -4.17
N ARG A 237 0.30 10.37 -3.61
CA ARG A 237 -0.10 11.64 -2.98
C ARG A 237 -0.66 12.63 -4.01
N GLU A 238 0.00 12.78 -5.15
CA GLU A 238 -0.49 13.65 -6.23
C GLU A 238 -1.86 13.19 -6.75
N LEU A 239 -2.05 11.88 -6.95
CA LEU A 239 -3.34 11.30 -7.33
C LEU A 239 -4.40 11.51 -6.26
N ALA A 240 -4.05 11.45 -4.97
CA ALA A 240 -4.99 11.75 -3.88
C ALA A 240 -5.42 13.22 -3.91
N ASP A 241 -4.47 14.15 -4.06
CA ASP A 241 -4.75 15.58 -4.16
C ASP A 241 -5.65 15.89 -5.38
N GLN A 242 -5.39 15.25 -6.52
CA GLN A 242 -6.24 15.37 -7.72
C GLN A 242 -7.65 14.82 -7.51
N ARG A 243 -7.80 13.72 -6.76
CA ARG A 243 -9.12 13.14 -6.44
C ARG A 243 -9.91 14.04 -5.51
N ASP A 244 -9.26 14.66 -4.52
CA ASP A 244 -9.89 15.60 -3.60
C ASP A 244 -10.35 16.87 -4.33
N GLU A 245 -9.53 17.41 -5.23
CA GLU A 245 -9.89 18.56 -6.06
C GLU A 245 -11.05 18.23 -7.00
N LEU A 246 -11.04 17.06 -7.65
CA LEU A 246 -12.15 16.62 -8.50
C LEU A 246 -13.44 16.44 -7.68
N ALA A 247 -13.35 15.85 -6.48
CA ALA A 247 -14.49 15.68 -5.59
C ALA A 247 -15.10 17.04 -5.18
N LYS A 248 -14.26 18.04 -4.88
CA LYS A 248 -14.69 19.40 -4.58
C LYS A 248 -15.42 20.03 -5.78
N ARG A 249 -14.86 19.93 -6.99
CA ARG A 249 -15.49 20.44 -8.21
C ARG A 249 -16.84 19.77 -8.49
N ILE A 250 -16.96 18.46 -8.26
CA ILE A 250 -18.23 17.74 -8.39
C ILE A 250 -19.24 18.21 -7.35
N ALA A 251 -18.82 18.43 -6.10
CA ALA A 251 -19.69 18.93 -5.05
C ALA A 251 -20.21 20.34 -5.36
N ASP A 252 -19.35 21.23 -5.83
CA ASP A 252 -19.72 22.60 -6.23
C ASP A 252 -20.71 22.59 -7.41
N ALA A 253 -20.45 21.77 -8.45
CA ALA A 253 -21.34 21.63 -9.59
C ALA A 253 -22.70 21.03 -9.20
N LYS A 254 -22.73 20.06 -8.27
CA LYS A 254 -23.98 19.49 -7.75
C LYS A 254 -24.77 20.52 -6.94
N ALA A 255 -24.09 21.33 -6.13
CA ALA A 255 -24.71 22.42 -5.39
C ALA A 255 -25.27 23.51 -6.32
N GLU A 256 -24.60 23.82 -7.42
CA GLU A 256 -25.12 24.70 -8.47
C GLU A 256 -26.33 24.11 -9.18
N LEU A 257 -26.26 22.84 -9.60
CA LEU A 257 -27.39 22.14 -10.23
C LEU A 257 -28.64 22.15 -9.34
N ASN A 258 -28.47 21.84 -8.04
CA ASN A 258 -29.56 21.86 -7.08
C ASN A 258 -30.17 23.27 -6.92
N ARG A 259 -29.34 24.32 -6.89
CA ARG A 259 -29.81 25.71 -6.85
C ARG A 259 -30.61 26.07 -8.11
N ASN A 260 -30.12 25.68 -9.28
CA ASN A 260 -30.82 25.92 -10.55
C ASN A 260 -32.14 25.14 -10.63
N GLN A 261 -32.16 23.89 -10.16
CA GLN A 261 -33.38 23.08 -10.11
C GLN A 261 -34.43 23.71 -9.20
N ALA A 262 -34.05 24.19 -8.00
CA ALA A 262 -34.95 24.88 -7.09
C ALA A 262 -35.58 26.15 -7.71
N LEU A 263 -34.79 26.92 -8.47
CA LEU A 263 -35.29 28.09 -9.20
C LEU A 263 -36.28 27.73 -10.32
N VAL A 264 -36.02 26.63 -11.03
CA VAL A 264 -36.95 26.11 -12.06
C VAL A 264 -38.25 25.65 -11.40
N ASP A 265 -38.17 24.88 -10.32
CA ASP A 265 -39.33 24.40 -9.58
C ASP A 265 -40.17 25.57 -9.02
N GLU A 266 -39.52 26.63 -8.51
CA GLU A 266 -40.21 27.85 -8.06
C GLU A 266 -40.97 28.54 -9.21
N LYS A 267 -40.35 28.65 -10.40
CA LYS A 267 -41.00 29.21 -11.60
C LYS A 267 -42.19 28.36 -12.05
N ILE A 268 -42.03 27.03 -12.06
CA ILE A 268 -43.11 26.09 -12.39
C ILE A 268 -44.27 26.27 -11.41
N MET A 269 -43.99 26.37 -10.10
CA MET A 269 -45.01 26.58 -9.08
C MET A 269 -45.73 27.92 -9.21
N LYS A 270 -45.00 29.00 -9.54
CA LYS A 270 -45.59 30.32 -9.81
C LYS A 270 -46.51 30.29 -11.02
N GLU A 271 -46.09 29.69 -12.13
CA GLU A 271 -46.92 29.53 -13.33
C GLU A 271 -48.12 28.59 -13.09
N ALA A 272 -47.95 27.50 -12.34
CA ALA A 272 -49.04 26.62 -11.95
C ALA A 272 -50.08 27.36 -11.09
N LYS A 273 -49.66 28.15 -10.10
CA LYS A 273 -50.55 29.02 -9.30
C LYS A 273 -51.26 30.05 -10.16
N LYS A 274 -50.57 30.68 -11.11
CA LYS A 274 -51.16 31.64 -12.05
C LYS A 274 -52.20 30.98 -12.96
N MET A 275 -51.91 29.79 -13.50
CA MET A 275 -52.87 29.00 -14.26
C MET A 275 -54.08 28.59 -13.40
N GLN A 276 -53.85 28.21 -12.13
CA GLN A 276 -54.91 27.83 -11.21
C GLN A 276 -55.80 29.03 -10.85
N ALA A 277 -55.21 30.19 -10.53
CA ALA A 277 -55.93 31.43 -10.32
C ALA A 277 -56.68 31.89 -11.58
N ALA A 278 -56.13 31.68 -12.77
CA ALA A 278 -56.83 31.95 -14.03
C ALA A 278 -58.01 30.99 -14.26
N ARG A 279 -57.88 29.72 -13.88
CA ARG A 279 -58.98 28.73 -13.91
C ARG A 279 -60.05 29.07 -12.88
N GLU A 280 -59.67 29.47 -11.66
CA GLU A 280 -60.58 29.91 -10.61
C GLU A 280 -61.27 31.23 -10.97
N ALA A 281 -60.58 32.21 -11.56
CA ALA A 281 -61.18 33.43 -12.06
C ALA A 281 -62.15 33.16 -13.24
N LYS A 282 -61.83 32.20 -14.11
CA LYS A 282 -62.78 31.73 -15.14
C LYS A 282 -63.99 31.02 -14.50
N ARG A 283 -63.79 30.25 -13.44
CA ARG A 283 -64.84 29.59 -12.67
C ARG A 283 -65.72 30.60 -11.93
N GLN A 284 -65.13 31.61 -11.29
CA GLN A 284 -65.83 32.72 -10.65
C GLN A 284 -66.56 33.59 -11.66
N LYS A 285 -66.01 33.85 -12.86
CA LYS A 285 -66.75 34.50 -13.96
C LYS A 285 -67.91 33.64 -14.47
N LYS A 286 -67.75 32.31 -14.45
CA LYS A 286 -68.84 31.37 -14.76
C LYS A 286 -69.88 31.34 -13.63
N GLU A 287 -69.47 31.49 -12.37
CA GLU A 287 -70.32 31.57 -11.18
C GLU A 287 -71.00 32.94 -11.05
N THR A 288 -70.39 34.07 -11.41
CA THR A 288 -71.07 35.39 -11.50
C THR A 288 -71.98 35.50 -12.72
N LYS A 289 -71.64 34.82 -13.82
CA LYS A 289 -72.58 34.63 -14.93
C LYS A 289 -73.72 33.69 -14.52
N ALA A 290 -73.46 32.71 -13.65
CA ALA A 290 -74.48 31.85 -13.07
C ALA A 290 -75.28 32.54 -11.96
N ASP A 291 -74.75 33.53 -11.22
CA ASP A 291 -75.47 34.27 -10.18
C ASP A 291 -76.37 35.38 -10.74
N VAL A 292 -76.14 35.77 -12.00
CA VAL A 292 -77.12 36.56 -12.78
C VAL A 292 -78.20 35.65 -13.40
N ASP A 293 -77.92 34.35 -13.58
CA ASP A 293 -78.86 33.36 -14.13
C ASP A 293 -79.45 32.39 -13.06
N SER A 294 -79.12 32.52 -11.77
CA SER A 294 -79.56 31.60 -10.68
C SER A 294 -80.95 31.92 -10.14
N ALA A 295 -81.58 32.98 -10.63
CA ALA A 295 -83.03 33.14 -10.54
C ALA A 295 -83.73 32.42 -11.71
N LYS A 296 -83.53 31.10 -11.87
CA LYS A 296 -84.46 30.20 -12.60
C LYS A 296 -84.08 28.70 -12.51
N VAL A 297 -84.99 27.97 -11.84
CA VAL A 297 -85.49 26.63 -12.15
C VAL A 297 -84.65 25.42 -11.71
N ASP A 298 -85.15 24.77 -10.65
CA ASP A 298 -85.16 23.31 -10.46
C ASP A 298 -85.54 22.59 -11.77
N ASP A 299 -84.64 21.82 -12.35
CA ASP A 299 -85.01 20.83 -13.38
C ASP A 299 -84.24 19.54 -13.14
N ALA A 300 -84.70 18.74 -12.20
CA ALA A 300 -84.35 17.33 -12.11
C ALA A 300 -85.43 16.54 -12.84
N LEU A 301 -85.07 15.78 -13.88
CA LEU A 301 -85.99 14.90 -14.62
C LEU A 301 -86.85 14.08 -13.63
N PRO A 302 -88.19 14.07 -13.77
CA PRO A 302 -89.08 13.28 -12.91
C PRO A 302 -88.73 11.79 -12.96
N GLU A 303 -88.77 11.09 -11.83
CA GLU A 303 -88.47 9.64 -11.72
C GLU A 303 -89.11 8.72 -12.79
N PRO A 304 -90.38 8.88 -13.21
CA PRO A 304 -90.93 8.03 -14.27
C PRO A 304 -90.19 8.12 -15.60
N VAL A 305 -89.58 9.28 -15.91
CA VAL A 305 -88.80 9.49 -17.14
C VAL A 305 -87.39 8.91 -17.02
N ARG A 306 -86.87 8.78 -15.79
CA ARG A 306 -85.59 8.08 -15.53
C ARG A 306 -85.72 6.58 -15.69
N GLU A 307 -86.86 6.01 -15.30
CA GLU A 307 -87.13 4.58 -15.48
C GLU A 307 -87.31 4.24 -16.97
N GLU A 308 -87.94 5.13 -17.75
CA GLU A 308 -88.02 4.99 -19.21
C GLU A 308 -86.65 5.09 -19.89
N LEU A 309 -85.77 5.98 -19.39
CA LEU A 309 -84.37 6.06 -19.84
C LEU A 309 -83.59 4.78 -19.50
N ARG A 310 -83.80 4.19 -18.31
CA ARG A 310 -83.19 2.90 -17.93
C ARG A 310 -83.64 1.76 -18.84
N GLN A 311 -84.94 1.68 -19.14
CA GLN A 311 -85.46 0.69 -20.09
C GLN A 311 -84.90 0.92 -21.50
N MET A 312 -84.76 2.16 -21.95
CA MET A 312 -84.19 2.48 -23.25
C MET A 312 -82.69 2.15 -23.33
N ILE A 313 -81.93 2.35 -22.26
CA ILE A 313 -80.53 1.90 -22.17
C ILE A 313 -80.46 0.37 -22.24
N ALA A 314 -81.35 -0.34 -21.54
CA ALA A 314 -81.37 -1.81 -21.51
C ALA A 314 -81.84 -2.45 -22.84
N GLN A 315 -82.64 -1.75 -23.64
CA GLN A 315 -83.19 -2.25 -24.91
C GLN A 315 -82.46 -1.73 -26.15
N SER A 316 -81.59 -0.72 -26.01
CA SER A 316 -80.89 -0.13 -27.16
C SER A 316 -79.72 -1.01 -27.61
N THR A 317 -79.55 -1.14 -28.92
CA THR A 317 -78.38 -1.77 -29.56
C THR A 317 -77.26 -0.77 -29.82
N ASP A 318 -77.44 0.52 -29.52
CA ASP A 318 -76.42 1.54 -29.74
C ASP A 318 -75.37 1.51 -28.62
N LYS A 319 -74.10 1.44 -29.01
CA LYS A 319 -72.95 1.34 -28.07
C LYS A 319 -72.51 2.68 -27.48
N GLU A 320 -72.86 3.79 -28.14
CA GLU A 320 -72.46 5.13 -27.71
C GLU A 320 -73.53 5.79 -26.82
N ALA A 321 -73.14 6.18 -25.61
CA ALA A 321 -73.99 6.92 -24.67
C ALA A 321 -74.53 8.24 -25.25
N SER A 322 -73.75 8.92 -26.11
CA SER A 322 -74.17 10.11 -26.87
C SER A 322 -75.33 9.83 -27.81
N THR A 323 -75.30 8.69 -28.49
CA THR A 323 -76.35 8.29 -29.45
C THR A 323 -77.64 7.91 -28.72
N ILE A 324 -77.55 7.16 -27.61
CA ILE A 324 -78.71 6.86 -26.75
C ILE A 324 -79.30 8.15 -26.18
N ALA A 325 -78.46 9.06 -25.68
CA ALA A 325 -78.91 10.33 -25.13
C ALA A 325 -79.60 11.21 -26.17
N LEU A 326 -79.07 11.27 -27.40
CA LEU A 326 -79.69 12.01 -28.51
C LEU A 326 -81.05 11.41 -28.90
N LYS A 327 -81.17 10.09 -28.99
CA LYS A 327 -82.45 9.41 -29.30
C LYS A 327 -83.48 9.63 -28.19
N PHE A 328 -83.06 9.60 -26.93
CA PHE A 328 -83.92 9.88 -25.79
C PHE A 328 -84.40 11.34 -25.78
N CYS A 329 -83.49 12.29 -26.05
CA CYS A 329 -83.84 13.71 -26.16
C CYS A 329 -84.76 14.01 -27.35
N ALA A 330 -84.62 13.26 -28.46
CA ALA A 330 -85.54 13.37 -29.59
C ALA A 330 -86.97 12.89 -29.24
N LYS A 331 -87.11 11.90 -28.35
CA LYS A 331 -88.41 11.38 -27.87
C LYS A 331 -89.05 12.28 -26.80
N HIS A 332 -88.24 12.95 -25.98
CA HIS A 332 -88.70 13.82 -24.89
C HIS A 332 -88.27 15.28 -25.12
N VAL A 333 -89.19 16.09 -25.66
CA VAL A 333 -88.97 17.50 -26.09
C VAL A 333 -88.48 18.43 -24.95
N LYS A 334 -88.60 18.02 -23.68
CA LYS A 334 -88.26 18.83 -22.50
C LYS A 334 -87.02 18.37 -21.72
N CYS A 335 -86.16 17.50 -22.27
CA CYS A 335 -84.93 17.08 -21.57
C CYS A 335 -83.66 17.64 -22.23
N GLN A 336 -82.67 18.03 -21.42
CA GLN A 336 -81.39 18.53 -21.91
C GLN A 336 -80.41 17.36 -22.14
N LEU A 337 -79.74 17.37 -23.30
CA LEU A 337 -78.78 16.32 -23.69
C LEU A 337 -77.66 16.11 -22.68
N SER A 338 -77.15 17.20 -22.09
CA SER A 338 -76.13 17.17 -21.03
C SER A 338 -76.62 16.44 -19.77
N GLN A 339 -77.89 16.59 -19.43
CA GLN A 339 -78.51 15.99 -18.25
C GLN A 339 -78.74 14.49 -18.44
N VAL A 340 -79.20 14.09 -19.63
CA VAL A 340 -79.40 12.67 -20.00
C VAL A 340 -78.07 11.92 -20.07
N LEU A 341 -77.02 12.54 -20.64
CA LEU A 341 -75.67 11.97 -20.68
C LEU A 341 -75.08 11.71 -19.28
N ALA A 342 -75.24 12.66 -18.35
CA ALA A 342 -74.75 12.51 -16.99
C ALA A 342 -75.45 11.35 -16.23
N ILE A 343 -76.75 11.14 -16.50
CA ILE A 343 -77.52 10.03 -15.92
C ILE A 343 -77.10 8.69 -16.53
N ILE A 344 -76.86 8.61 -17.85
CA ILE A 344 -76.35 7.39 -18.49
C ILE A 344 -74.97 6.99 -17.92
N GLN A 345 -74.09 7.97 -17.68
CA GLN A 345 -72.76 7.72 -17.10
C GLN A 345 -72.80 7.22 -15.65
N LEU A 346 -73.83 7.58 -14.88
CA LEU A 346 -74.05 7.05 -13.52
C LEU A 346 -74.46 5.57 -13.52
N TYR A 347 -75.08 5.08 -14.60
CA TYR A 347 -75.44 3.67 -14.76
C TYR A 347 -74.35 2.84 -15.46
N ALA A 348 -73.32 3.46 -16.03
CA ALA A 348 -72.18 2.78 -16.62
C ALA A 348 -71.19 2.33 -15.52
N ALA A 349 -70.71 1.09 -15.60
CA ALA A 349 -69.74 0.55 -14.65
C ALA A 349 -68.44 1.41 -14.62
N PRO A 350 -67.78 1.57 -13.46
CA PRO A 350 -66.54 2.32 -13.38
C PRO A 350 -65.46 1.69 -14.25
N PRO A 351 -64.56 2.49 -14.85
CA PRO A 351 -63.55 1.96 -15.77
C PRO A 351 -62.61 0.98 -15.06
N PRO A 352 -62.14 -0.07 -15.75
CA PRO A 352 -61.28 -1.08 -15.17
C PRO A 352 -59.97 -0.49 -14.66
N ARG A 353 -59.48 -1.04 -13.55
CA ARG A 353 -58.25 -0.55 -12.92
C ARG A 353 -57.04 -0.98 -13.76
N LYS A 354 -56.19 0.01 -14.09
CA LYS A 354 -54.93 -0.16 -14.84
C LYS A 354 -54.12 -1.38 -14.35
N PRO A 355 -53.39 -2.06 -15.26
CA PRO A 355 -52.60 -3.22 -14.91
C PRO A 355 -51.46 -2.84 -13.97
N ARG A 356 -51.16 -3.72 -13.02
CA ARG A 356 -50.09 -3.57 -12.03
C ARG A 356 -48.78 -4.12 -12.59
N SER A 357 -47.67 -3.45 -12.29
CA SER A 357 -46.34 -3.95 -12.62
C SER A 357 -45.90 -5.07 -11.67
N ALA A 358 -44.89 -5.85 -12.10
CA ALA A 358 -44.29 -6.93 -11.32
C ALA A 358 -43.85 -6.45 -9.93
N TYR A 359 -43.21 -5.27 -9.84
CA TYR A 359 -42.83 -4.66 -8.56
C TYR A 359 -44.04 -4.32 -7.68
N VAL A 360 -45.13 -3.81 -8.26
CA VAL A 360 -46.36 -3.50 -7.48
C VAL A 360 -46.95 -4.78 -6.90
N LEU A 361 -47.03 -5.86 -7.68
CA LEU A 361 -47.54 -7.16 -7.22
C LEU A 361 -46.66 -7.75 -6.11
N PHE A 362 -45.34 -7.71 -6.28
CA PHE A 362 -44.37 -8.08 -5.26
C PHE A 362 -44.55 -7.26 -3.98
N SER A 363 -44.63 -5.93 -4.11
CA SER A 363 -44.75 -5.02 -2.98
C SER A 363 -46.01 -5.33 -2.19
N LEU A 364 -47.15 -5.60 -2.83
CA LEU A 364 -48.40 -5.93 -2.16
C LEU A 364 -48.31 -7.27 -1.39
N ALA A 365 -47.70 -8.29 -2.00
CA ALA A 365 -47.59 -9.61 -1.40
C ALA A 365 -46.61 -9.64 -0.21
N LYS A 366 -45.50 -8.89 -0.31
CA LYS A 366 -44.43 -8.89 0.69
C LYS A 366 -44.55 -7.78 1.72
N ARG A 367 -45.38 -6.75 1.49
CA ARG A 367 -45.54 -5.61 2.42
C ARG A 367 -45.80 -6.03 3.85
N ASN A 368 -46.72 -6.95 4.08
CA ASN A 368 -47.08 -7.38 5.44
C ASN A 368 -45.94 -8.18 6.10
N GLN A 369 -45.22 -8.99 5.32
CA GLN A 369 -44.06 -9.74 5.79
C GLN A 369 -42.91 -8.79 6.18
N VAL A 370 -42.61 -7.80 5.34
CA VAL A 370 -41.57 -6.81 5.61
C VAL A 370 -41.97 -5.90 6.77
N ARG A 371 -43.24 -5.50 6.87
CA ARG A 371 -43.78 -4.73 8.01
C ARG A 371 -43.64 -5.48 9.33
N ALA A 372 -43.83 -6.80 9.34
CA ALA A 372 -43.65 -7.62 10.55
C ALA A 372 -42.19 -7.74 10.98
N SER A 373 -41.24 -7.59 10.06
CA SER A 373 -39.79 -7.59 10.35
C SER A 373 -39.24 -6.22 10.80
N MET A 374 -40.06 -5.17 10.74
CA MET A 374 -39.67 -3.80 11.05
C MET A 374 -40.34 -3.32 12.36
N PRO A 375 -39.72 -2.37 13.08
CA PRO A 375 -40.35 -1.71 14.22
C PRO A 375 -41.73 -1.10 13.88
N ALA A 376 -42.66 -1.15 14.84
CA ALA A 376 -44.04 -0.71 14.63
C ALA A 376 -44.20 0.79 14.32
N ASP A 377 -43.20 1.60 14.67
CA ASP A 377 -43.12 3.05 14.43
C ASP A 377 -42.52 3.42 13.06
N THR A 378 -42.06 2.45 12.27
CA THR A 378 -41.43 2.70 10.97
C THR A 378 -42.43 3.30 9.97
N GLY A 379 -42.10 4.44 9.38
CA GLY A 379 -42.96 5.15 8.42
C GLY A 379 -43.25 4.35 7.15
N ILE A 380 -44.25 4.79 6.38
CA ILE A 380 -44.58 4.17 5.08
C ILE A 380 -43.43 4.36 4.07
N VAL A 381 -42.70 5.48 4.15
CA VAL A 381 -41.56 5.79 3.27
C VAL A 381 -40.45 4.76 3.47
N ASP A 382 -40.06 4.48 4.72
CA ASP A 382 -38.99 3.54 5.05
C ASP A 382 -39.37 2.08 4.70
N LEU A 383 -40.65 1.71 4.90
CA LEU A 383 -41.16 0.41 4.46
C LEU A 383 -41.04 0.24 2.94
N MET A 384 -41.36 1.27 2.17
CA MET A 384 -41.27 1.25 0.71
C MET A 384 -39.82 1.23 0.22
N SER A 385 -38.91 1.94 0.89
CA SER A 385 -37.47 1.86 0.62
C SER A 385 -36.96 0.44 0.82
N ARG A 386 -37.33 -0.22 1.93
CA ARG A 386 -36.91 -1.60 2.21
C ARG A 386 -37.46 -2.61 1.21
N LEU A 387 -38.70 -2.46 0.76
CA LEU A 387 -39.27 -3.28 -0.31
C LEU A 387 -38.53 -3.09 -1.64
N THR A 388 -38.05 -1.87 -1.92
CA THR A 388 -37.26 -1.58 -3.12
C THR A 388 -35.88 -2.24 -3.08
N GLU A 389 -35.20 -2.17 -1.93
CA GLU A 389 -33.92 -2.88 -1.72
C GLU A 389 -34.09 -4.39 -1.92
N LEU A 390 -35.09 -5.00 -1.28
CA LEU A 390 -35.36 -6.43 -1.42
C LEU A 390 -35.64 -6.82 -2.89
N TRP A 391 -36.33 -5.97 -3.64
CA TRP A 391 -36.58 -6.21 -5.06
C TRP A 391 -35.30 -6.11 -5.91
N LEU A 392 -34.39 -5.18 -5.59
CA LEU A 392 -33.13 -5.02 -6.32
C LEU A 392 -32.17 -6.19 -6.05
N ASP A 393 -32.14 -6.72 -4.83
CA ASP A 393 -31.28 -7.83 -4.42
C ASP A 393 -31.77 -9.20 -4.92
N MET A 394 -33.03 -9.30 -5.37
CA MET A 394 -33.58 -10.55 -5.91
C MET A 394 -32.93 -10.92 -7.25
N SER A 395 -32.63 -12.22 -7.40
CA SER A 395 -32.16 -12.77 -8.67
C SER A 395 -33.25 -12.72 -9.75
N GLU A 396 -32.86 -12.76 -11.03
CA GLU A 396 -33.83 -12.82 -12.14
C GLU A 396 -34.74 -14.05 -12.05
N ALA A 397 -34.24 -15.16 -11.49
CA ALA A 397 -35.04 -16.36 -11.25
C ALA A 397 -36.13 -16.13 -10.19
N ASP A 398 -35.83 -15.38 -9.12
CA ASP A 398 -36.80 -15.05 -8.08
C ASP A 398 -37.81 -13.97 -8.53
N LYS A 399 -37.45 -13.17 -9.53
CA LYS A 399 -38.34 -12.17 -10.15
C LYS A 399 -39.30 -12.77 -11.18
N ALA A 400 -38.96 -13.91 -11.79
CA ALA A 400 -39.75 -14.54 -12.85
C ALA A 400 -41.25 -14.73 -12.52
N PRO A 401 -41.64 -15.21 -11.32
CA PRO A 401 -43.07 -15.37 -10.97
C PRO A 401 -43.85 -14.04 -10.96
N TRP A 402 -43.18 -12.93 -10.64
CA TRP A 402 -43.80 -11.61 -10.59
C TRP A 402 -44.00 -11.02 -11.99
N TYR A 403 -43.09 -11.32 -12.93
CA TYR A 403 -43.25 -10.97 -14.33
C TYR A 403 -44.37 -11.77 -14.99
N GLU A 404 -44.49 -13.07 -14.68
CA GLU A 404 -45.64 -13.88 -15.13
C GLU A 404 -46.97 -13.33 -14.57
N ALA A 405 -47.01 -12.98 -13.28
CA ALA A 405 -48.18 -12.39 -12.66
C ALA A 405 -48.57 -11.02 -13.26
N GLN A 406 -47.59 -10.22 -13.70
CA GLN A 406 -47.84 -8.98 -14.42
C GLN A 406 -48.53 -9.24 -15.77
N GLU A 407 -48.10 -10.24 -16.53
CA GLU A 407 -48.74 -10.59 -17.80
C GLU A 407 -50.16 -11.12 -17.61
N VAL A 408 -50.42 -11.84 -16.50
CA VAL A 408 -51.78 -12.25 -16.13
C VAL A 408 -52.66 -11.04 -15.79
N ASP A 409 -52.16 -10.08 -15.00
CA ASP A 409 -52.92 -8.87 -14.64
C ASP A 409 -53.15 -7.94 -15.84
N LYS A 410 -52.21 -7.93 -16.80
CA LYS A 410 -52.38 -7.26 -18.08
C LYS A 410 -53.52 -7.89 -18.90
N LYS A 411 -53.56 -9.22 -19.02
CA LYS A 411 -54.67 -9.93 -19.67
C LYS A 411 -56.01 -9.66 -18.98
N ARG A 412 -56.05 -9.65 -17.63
CA ARG A 412 -57.24 -9.24 -16.87
C ARG A 412 -57.70 -7.85 -17.29
N TYR A 413 -56.79 -6.87 -17.30
CA TYR A 413 -57.13 -5.50 -17.69
C TYR A 413 -57.63 -5.42 -19.15
N ASP A 414 -56.99 -6.13 -20.07
CA ASP A 414 -57.40 -6.15 -21.48
C ASP A 414 -58.80 -6.77 -21.63
N THR A 415 -59.10 -7.88 -20.94
CA THR A 415 -60.45 -8.49 -20.90
C THR A 415 -61.47 -7.56 -20.25
N GLU A 416 -61.17 -6.98 -19.09
CA GLU A 416 -62.09 -6.04 -18.42
C GLU A 416 -62.30 -4.76 -19.26
N LEU A 417 -61.31 -4.34 -20.05
CA LEU A 417 -61.41 -3.19 -20.96
C LEU A 417 -62.25 -3.53 -22.20
N GLU A 418 -62.12 -4.74 -22.73
CA GLU A 418 -62.99 -5.27 -23.79
C GLU A 418 -64.44 -5.41 -23.29
N GLU A 419 -64.64 -5.90 -22.07
CA GLU A 419 -65.97 -6.03 -21.43
C GLU A 419 -66.60 -4.67 -21.08
N ALA A 420 -65.79 -3.69 -20.67
CA ALA A 420 -66.25 -2.34 -20.36
C ALA A 420 -66.48 -1.47 -21.62
N ASN A 421 -66.01 -1.93 -22.78
CA ASN A 421 -66.17 -1.26 -24.07
C ASN A 421 -66.64 -2.24 -25.16
N PRO A 422 -67.82 -2.88 -25.00
CA PRO A 422 -68.26 -4.02 -25.81
C PRO A 422 -68.57 -3.70 -27.27
#